data_AF-A0A933YXP9-F1
#
_entry.id   AF-A0A933YXP9-F1
#
_cell.length_a   1.000
_cell.length_b   1.000
_cell.length_c   1.000
_cell.angle_alpha   90.00
_cell.angle_beta   90.00
_cell.angle_gamma   90.00
#
_symmetry.space_group_name_H-M   'P 1'
#
loop_
_entity.id
_entity.type
_entity.pdbx_description
1 polymer ?
#
loop_
_entity_poly.entity_id
_entity_poly.type
_entity_poly.pdbx_seq_one_letter_code
_entity_poly.pdbx_strand_id
1 'polypeptide(L)'
;MSELRWDPIKLHWVIIATERGRRPRDFQVEDEHVGMTACPFCYGNEDKTPPEIFAVRPGGMPNTANWRVRVIPNKYPALRVEGELNNRGYGMYDVMNGIGAHEVIIETPDHNRTMADLSAGEITDVLTAYRQRYLDLRRDFRFRYLVLFKNHGTRAGATLSHSHSQLIAVPLLPPVAATQLKVAREYFNTKERCIFCDVIEFELREGVRVVKEFSNFVTLAPYASSSPFELRLYPKRHSHDFALMNDAQLAELAVAMRDMLLRIKTVLRDAPYNFILHTAPPMHQRPGKPGYWSSLEYDYHWHIELVPRLTQFAGFEWGTGFFINPTSPEDAAQFLREADM
;
A
#
# COMPACT_ATOMS: atom_id res chain seq x y z
N MET A 1 23.38 18.66 11.43
CA MET A 1 22.43 18.91 12.53
C MET A 1 21.16 18.13 12.25
N SER A 2 20.64 17.40 13.24
CA SER A 2 19.35 16.71 13.11
C SER A 2 18.18 17.70 13.13
N GLU A 3 17.11 17.40 12.40
CA GLU A 3 15.88 18.18 12.35
C GLU A 3 14.69 17.34 12.82
N LEU A 4 13.68 17.97 13.44
CA LEU A 4 12.39 17.35 13.72
C LEU A 4 11.37 17.86 12.70
N ARG A 5 10.74 16.96 11.97
CA ARG A 5 9.72 17.27 10.96
C ARG A 5 8.39 16.64 11.34
N TRP A 6 7.32 17.40 11.15
CA TRP A 6 5.96 16.98 11.44
C TRP A 6 5.27 16.46 10.17
N ASP A 7 4.69 15.27 10.21
CA ASP A 7 3.76 14.80 9.17
C ASP A 7 2.33 15.19 9.58
N PRO A 8 1.69 16.15 8.87
CA PRO A 8 0.35 16.58 9.23
C PRO A 8 -0.73 15.53 8.91
N ILE A 9 -0.47 14.59 8.01
CA ILE A 9 -1.39 13.52 7.60
C ILE A 9 -1.37 12.37 8.62
N LYS A 10 -0.18 12.01 9.11
CA LYS A 10 0.02 10.91 10.08
C LYS A 10 -0.02 11.36 11.55
N LEU A 11 0.08 12.67 11.81
CA LEU A 11 0.14 13.28 13.15
C LEU A 11 1.29 12.76 14.02
N HIS A 12 2.50 12.71 13.47
CA HIS A 12 3.70 12.33 14.23
C HIS A 12 4.93 13.16 13.86
N TRP A 13 5.92 13.11 14.75
CA TRP A 13 7.22 13.71 14.52
C TRP A 13 8.22 12.67 14.02
N VAL A 14 9.05 13.10 13.08
CA VAL A 14 10.17 12.32 12.56
C VAL A 14 11.46 13.09 12.78
N ILE A 15 12.47 12.42 13.32
CA ILE A 15 13.82 12.92 13.49
C ILE A 15 14.61 12.60 12.21
N ILE A 16 14.94 13.62 11.43
CA ILE A 16 15.84 13.51 10.28
C ILE A 16 17.27 13.68 10.78
N ALA A 17 18.01 12.58 10.84
CA ALA A 17 19.34 12.51 11.45
C ALA A 17 20.44 12.35 10.39
N THR A 18 20.69 13.40 9.60
CA THR A 18 21.65 13.38 8.48
C THR A 18 23.11 13.18 8.88
N GLU A 19 23.47 13.39 10.15
CA GLU A 19 24.80 13.06 10.69
C GLU A 19 25.07 11.55 10.75
N ARG A 20 23.99 10.74 10.70
CA ARG A 20 24.04 9.29 10.50
C ARG A 20 23.81 8.93 9.03
N GLY A 21 24.01 9.89 8.12
CA GLY A 21 23.70 9.83 6.71
C GLY A 21 24.16 8.55 6.07
N ARG A 22 23.20 7.73 5.62
CA ARG A 22 23.47 6.52 4.85
C ARG A 22 23.08 6.75 3.40
N ARG A 23 24.05 6.57 2.51
CA ARG A 23 23.83 6.48 1.07
C ARG A 23 23.16 5.14 0.74
N PRO A 24 22.53 4.99 -0.43
CA PRO A 24 21.96 3.71 -0.87
C PRO A 24 22.89 2.50 -0.64
N ARG A 25 24.18 2.66 -0.97
CA ARG A 25 25.19 1.60 -0.87
C ARG A 25 25.59 1.24 0.58
N ASP A 26 25.29 2.10 1.54
CA ASP A 26 25.63 1.89 2.96
C ASP A 26 24.59 1.01 3.66
N PHE A 27 23.44 0.78 3.01
CA PHE A 27 22.45 -0.18 3.48
C PHE A 27 22.84 -1.59 3.03
N GLN A 28 23.42 -2.35 3.97
CA GLN A 28 23.59 -3.79 3.81
C GLN A 28 22.30 -4.48 4.24
N VAL A 29 21.48 -4.84 3.24
CA VAL A 29 20.30 -5.68 3.46
C VAL A 29 20.56 -6.98 2.74
N GLU A 30 20.98 -7.99 3.50
CA GLU A 30 20.96 -9.36 3.02
C GLU A 30 19.49 -9.82 2.99
N ASP A 31 19.02 -10.26 1.82
CA ASP A 31 17.72 -10.91 1.70
C ASP A 31 17.93 -12.42 1.75
N GLU A 32 17.37 -13.06 2.77
CA GLU A 32 17.37 -14.50 2.89
C GLU A 32 16.31 -15.04 1.95
N HIS A 33 16.73 -15.62 0.82
CA HIS A 33 15.82 -16.35 -0.06
C HIS A 33 15.38 -17.64 0.63
N VAL A 34 14.14 -17.68 1.09
CA VAL A 34 13.51 -18.92 1.55
C VAL A 34 13.15 -19.75 0.32
N GLY A 35 14.07 -20.62 -0.10
CA GLY A 35 13.83 -21.57 -1.18
C GLY A 35 12.78 -22.61 -0.75
N MET A 36 11.66 -22.66 -1.47
CA MET A 36 10.69 -23.77 -1.35
C MET A 36 10.87 -24.74 -2.51
N THR A 37 10.90 -26.04 -2.20
CA THR A 37 11.03 -27.12 -3.20
C THR A 37 9.85 -27.16 -4.17
N ALA A 38 8.65 -26.74 -3.73
CA ALA A 38 7.47 -26.61 -4.57
C ALA A 38 6.58 -25.46 -4.08
N CYS A 39 6.54 -24.36 -4.82
CA CYS A 39 5.67 -23.24 -4.50
C CYS A 39 4.22 -23.49 -5.00
N PRO A 40 3.19 -23.33 -4.15
CA PRO A 40 1.79 -23.52 -4.56
C PRO A 40 1.28 -22.45 -5.52
N PHE A 41 1.96 -21.30 -5.63
CA PHE A 41 1.54 -20.20 -6.50
C PHE A 41 2.11 -20.30 -7.93
N CYS A 42 3.03 -21.24 -8.16
CA CYS A 42 3.53 -21.49 -9.51
C CYS A 42 2.42 -21.95 -10.45
N TYR A 43 2.58 -21.60 -11.72
CA TYR A 43 1.77 -22.12 -12.81
C TYR A 43 1.71 -23.66 -12.80
N GLY A 44 0.51 -24.22 -12.99
CA GLY A 44 0.30 -25.68 -12.99
C GLY A 44 0.10 -26.31 -11.61
N ASN A 45 0.21 -25.52 -10.53
CA ASN A 45 -0.06 -25.96 -9.15
C ASN A 45 -1.40 -25.40 -8.63
N GLU A 46 -2.37 -25.08 -9.51
CA GLU A 46 -3.63 -24.45 -9.12
C GLU A 46 -4.43 -25.30 -8.12
N ASP A 47 -4.30 -26.62 -8.21
CA ASP A 47 -4.87 -27.62 -7.29
C ASP A 47 -4.29 -27.57 -5.86
N LYS A 48 -3.13 -26.94 -5.68
CA LYS A 48 -2.48 -26.75 -4.36
C LYS A 48 -2.94 -25.48 -3.65
N THR A 49 -3.78 -24.68 -4.29
CA THR A 49 -4.39 -23.47 -3.74
C THR A 49 -5.88 -23.68 -3.47
N PRO A 50 -6.50 -22.94 -2.52
CA PRO A 50 -7.95 -22.86 -2.47
C PRO A 50 -8.54 -22.38 -3.81
N PRO A 51 -9.83 -22.67 -4.09
CA PRO A 51 -10.47 -22.22 -5.32
C PRO A 51 -10.36 -20.71 -5.53
N GLU A 52 -10.07 -20.30 -6.75
CA GLU A 52 -9.96 -18.90 -7.12
C GLU A 52 -11.30 -18.17 -6.99
N ILE A 53 -11.21 -16.94 -6.47
CA ILE A 53 -12.32 -16.00 -6.34
C ILE A 53 -12.43 -15.16 -7.61
N PHE A 54 -11.27 -14.83 -8.20
CA PHE A 54 -11.15 -14.03 -9.41
C PHE A 54 -9.84 -14.36 -10.13
N ALA A 55 -9.82 -14.21 -11.45
CA ALA A 55 -8.60 -14.31 -12.23
C ALA A 55 -8.66 -13.39 -13.45
N VAL A 56 -7.52 -12.78 -13.78
CA VAL A 56 -7.31 -12.17 -15.10
C VAL A 56 -6.68 -13.23 -15.99
N ARG A 57 -7.39 -13.63 -17.04
CA ARG A 57 -6.96 -14.66 -17.99
C ARG A 57 -7.41 -14.31 -19.41
N PRO A 58 -6.61 -14.61 -20.45
CA PRO A 58 -7.06 -14.47 -21.84
C PRO A 58 -8.20 -15.44 -22.20
N GLY A 59 -8.27 -16.59 -21.51
CA GLY A 59 -9.30 -17.62 -21.69
C GLY A 59 -9.01 -18.86 -20.84
N GLY A 60 -9.99 -19.76 -20.73
CA GLY A 60 -9.91 -20.99 -19.92
C GLY A 60 -10.92 -21.01 -18.77
N MET A 61 -11.00 -22.14 -18.07
CA MET A 61 -11.94 -22.35 -16.97
C MET A 61 -11.35 -21.86 -15.63
N PRO A 62 -12.19 -21.53 -14.63
CA PRO A 62 -11.69 -21.24 -13.29
C PRO A 62 -10.84 -22.38 -12.72
N ASN A 63 -9.81 -22.05 -11.95
CA ASN A 63 -8.88 -23.03 -11.34
C ASN A 63 -8.07 -23.86 -12.34
N THR A 64 -7.97 -23.40 -13.59
CA THR A 64 -7.06 -23.98 -14.57
C THR A 64 -5.92 -23.02 -14.88
N ALA A 65 -4.91 -23.57 -15.55
CA ALA A 65 -3.80 -22.87 -16.17
C ALA A 65 -4.25 -21.73 -17.12
N ASN A 66 -3.28 -20.99 -17.67
CA ASN A 66 -3.45 -19.81 -18.55
C ASN A 66 -3.95 -18.51 -17.89
N TRP A 67 -3.76 -18.37 -16.58
CA TRP A 67 -4.01 -17.12 -15.87
C TRP A 67 -2.78 -16.21 -15.88
N ARG A 68 -3.01 -14.89 -15.82
CA ARG A 68 -1.97 -13.88 -15.62
C ARG A 68 -1.91 -13.40 -14.17
N VAL A 69 -3.09 -13.21 -13.58
CA VAL A 69 -3.27 -12.87 -12.16
C VAL A 69 -4.35 -13.77 -11.59
N ARG A 70 -4.15 -14.29 -10.38
CA ARG A 70 -5.15 -15.08 -9.64
C ARG A 70 -5.38 -14.51 -8.26
N VAL A 71 -6.63 -14.46 -7.84
CA VAL A 71 -7.04 -14.13 -6.49
C VAL A 71 -7.64 -15.36 -5.84
N ILE A 72 -7.11 -15.75 -4.69
CA ILE A 72 -7.54 -16.91 -3.90
C ILE A 72 -7.82 -16.45 -2.47
N PRO A 73 -8.70 -17.12 -1.70
CA PRO A 73 -8.75 -16.89 -0.27
C PRO A 73 -7.43 -17.37 0.35
N ASN A 74 -6.96 -16.68 1.37
CA ASN A 74 -5.79 -17.11 2.12
C ASN A 74 -6.11 -18.44 2.83
N LYS A 75 -5.25 -19.45 2.67
CA LYS A 75 -5.40 -20.77 3.30
C LYS A 75 -5.32 -20.70 4.82
N TYR A 76 -4.61 -19.71 5.36
CA TYR A 76 -4.47 -19.45 6.80
C TYR A 76 -4.95 -18.03 7.10
N PRO A 77 -6.26 -17.76 6.99
CA PRO A 77 -6.76 -16.41 7.03
C PRO A 77 -6.75 -15.87 8.46
N ALA A 78 -6.42 -14.59 8.64
CA ALA A 78 -6.44 -13.94 9.94
C ALA A 78 -7.87 -13.69 10.44
N LEU A 79 -8.83 -13.60 9.50
CA LEU A 79 -10.24 -13.34 9.73
C LEU A 79 -11.08 -14.24 8.81
N ARG A 80 -12.29 -14.61 9.22
CA ARG A 80 -13.19 -15.49 8.46
C ARG A 80 -14.40 -14.73 7.94
N VAL A 81 -14.86 -15.05 6.73
CA VAL A 81 -15.97 -14.32 6.10
C VAL A 81 -17.30 -14.74 6.72
N GLU A 82 -17.41 -16.00 7.15
CA GLU A 82 -18.62 -16.61 7.68
C GLU A 82 -18.88 -16.22 9.13
N GLY A 83 -20.15 -15.98 9.45
CA GLY A 83 -20.63 -15.73 10.81
C GLY A 83 -21.07 -14.29 11.06
N GLU A 84 -21.32 -13.96 12.32
CA GLU A 84 -21.80 -12.64 12.75
C GLU A 84 -20.73 -11.93 13.59
N LEU A 85 -20.74 -10.58 13.58
CA LEU A 85 -19.76 -9.77 14.30
C LEU A 85 -19.78 -10.01 15.82
N ASN A 86 -20.97 -10.18 16.40
CA ASN A 86 -21.18 -10.38 17.84
C ASN A 86 -20.38 -9.40 18.72
N ASN A 87 -20.47 -8.10 18.38
CA ASN A 87 -19.77 -7.03 19.10
C ASN A 87 -20.37 -6.83 20.50
N ARG A 88 -19.54 -6.94 21.53
CA ARG A 88 -19.96 -6.82 22.94
C ARG A 88 -18.86 -6.22 23.80
N GLY A 89 -19.27 -5.52 24.86
CA GLY A 89 -18.36 -5.09 25.91
C GLY A 89 -17.91 -6.27 26.78
N TYR A 90 -16.67 -6.20 27.26
CA TYR A 90 -16.10 -7.06 28.28
C TYR A 90 -15.44 -6.16 29.35
N GLY A 91 -16.27 -5.64 30.26
CA GLY A 91 -15.84 -4.61 31.21
C GLY A 91 -15.47 -3.31 30.49
N MET A 92 -14.21 -2.87 30.64
CA MET A 92 -13.66 -1.71 29.93
C MET A 92 -13.14 -2.03 28.51
N TYR A 93 -13.13 -3.31 28.13
CA TYR A 93 -12.63 -3.77 26.84
C TYR A 93 -13.79 -4.05 25.89
N ASP A 94 -13.48 -4.15 24.60
CA ASP A 94 -14.42 -4.59 23.56
C ASP A 94 -13.98 -5.94 23.00
N VAL A 95 -14.95 -6.81 22.71
CA VAL A 95 -14.72 -8.11 22.09
C VAL A 95 -15.69 -8.31 20.93
N MET A 96 -15.18 -8.82 19.82
CA MET A 96 -15.98 -9.24 18.67
C MET A 96 -15.39 -10.50 18.03
N ASN A 97 -16.20 -11.17 17.23
CA ASN A 97 -15.74 -12.30 16.43
C ASN A 97 -14.78 -11.81 15.33
N GLY A 98 -13.79 -12.64 14.98
CA GLY A 98 -12.82 -12.37 13.92
C GLY A 98 -13.40 -12.48 12.51
N ILE A 99 -14.40 -11.66 12.21
CA ILE A 99 -15.06 -11.60 10.90
C ILE A 99 -14.27 -10.70 9.96
N GLY A 100 -14.04 -11.14 8.73
CA GLY A 100 -13.28 -10.41 7.71
C GLY A 100 -12.96 -11.28 6.51
N ALA A 101 -12.44 -10.67 5.45
CA ALA A 101 -11.89 -11.41 4.31
C ALA A 101 -10.37 -11.33 4.34
N HIS A 102 -9.70 -12.40 3.94
CA HIS A 102 -8.26 -12.41 3.72
C HIS A 102 -7.98 -13.10 2.38
N GLU A 103 -7.58 -12.32 1.39
CA GLU A 103 -7.32 -12.77 0.02
C GLU A 103 -5.84 -12.59 -0.33
N VAL A 104 -5.33 -13.51 -1.13
CA VAL A 104 -4.00 -13.45 -1.74
C VAL A 104 -4.17 -13.21 -3.23
N ILE A 105 -3.47 -12.20 -3.74
CA ILE A 105 -3.41 -11.86 -5.15
C ILE A 105 -2.05 -12.30 -5.67
N ILE A 106 -2.02 -13.39 -6.43
CA ILE A 106 -0.84 -13.90 -7.12
C ILE A 106 -0.66 -13.10 -8.40
N GLU A 107 0.45 -12.36 -8.49
CA GLU A 107 0.63 -11.27 -9.46
C GLU A 107 1.16 -11.74 -10.83
N THR A 108 1.74 -12.93 -10.88
CA THR A 108 2.35 -13.51 -12.08
C THR A 108 2.38 -15.03 -11.98
N PRO A 109 2.27 -15.78 -13.08
CA PRO A 109 2.51 -17.23 -13.11
C PRO A 109 4.00 -17.61 -12.95
N ASP A 110 4.91 -16.67 -13.26
CA ASP A 110 6.36 -16.86 -13.18
C ASP A 110 6.86 -16.62 -11.75
N HIS A 111 7.47 -17.65 -11.17
CA HIS A 111 8.00 -17.63 -9.81
C HIS A 111 9.14 -16.63 -9.60
N ASN A 112 9.99 -16.45 -10.61
CA ASN A 112 11.24 -15.71 -10.49
C ASN A 112 11.09 -14.22 -10.79
N ARG A 113 9.90 -13.80 -11.22
CA ARG A 113 9.61 -12.39 -11.54
C ARG A 113 8.93 -11.73 -10.35
N THR A 114 9.46 -10.57 -9.98
CA THR A 114 8.87 -9.68 -9.00
C THR A 114 7.91 -8.70 -9.69
N MET A 115 7.09 -7.99 -8.92
CA MET A 115 6.21 -6.94 -9.48
C MET A 115 6.99 -5.85 -10.26
N ALA A 116 8.25 -5.59 -9.89
CA ALA A 116 9.12 -4.63 -10.59
C ALA A 116 9.55 -5.12 -11.99
N ASP A 117 9.59 -6.45 -12.20
CA ASP A 117 9.98 -7.07 -13.49
C ASP A 117 8.81 -7.18 -14.47
N LEU A 118 7.61 -6.84 -14.02
CA LEU A 118 6.40 -6.87 -14.83
C LEU A 118 6.38 -5.70 -15.81
N SER A 119 5.83 -5.96 -17.00
CA SER A 119 5.48 -4.90 -17.95
C SER A 119 4.32 -4.05 -17.39
N ALA A 120 4.15 -2.84 -17.91
CA ALA A 120 3.02 -1.99 -17.51
C ALA A 120 1.67 -2.67 -17.77
N GLY A 121 1.54 -3.47 -18.85
CA GLY A 121 0.33 -4.26 -19.12
C GLY A 121 0.06 -5.32 -18.06
N GLU A 122 1.09 -6.07 -17.63
CA GLU A 122 0.96 -7.06 -16.56
C GLU A 122 0.61 -6.41 -15.21
N ILE A 123 1.21 -5.25 -14.89
CA ILE A 123 0.83 -4.49 -13.68
C ILE A 123 -0.62 -3.97 -13.79
N THR A 124 -1.07 -3.60 -14.99
CA THR A 124 -2.48 -3.21 -15.22
C THR A 124 -3.42 -4.39 -14.93
N ASP A 125 -3.05 -5.62 -15.28
CA ASP A 125 -3.83 -6.82 -14.95
C ASP A 125 -3.92 -7.00 -13.42
N VAL A 126 -2.82 -6.76 -12.68
CA VAL A 126 -2.80 -6.79 -11.21
C VAL A 126 -3.69 -5.70 -10.60
N LEU A 127 -3.58 -4.46 -11.08
CA LEU A 127 -4.40 -3.34 -10.59
C LEU A 127 -5.89 -3.53 -10.92
N THR A 128 -6.19 -4.14 -12.06
CA THR A 128 -7.56 -4.57 -12.41
C THR A 128 -8.11 -5.55 -11.38
N ALA A 129 -7.31 -6.56 -10.98
CA ALA A 129 -7.70 -7.50 -9.95
C ALA A 129 -7.94 -6.78 -8.61
N TYR A 130 -7.06 -5.84 -8.23
CA TYR A 130 -7.25 -5.03 -7.02
C TYR A 130 -8.58 -4.28 -7.03
N ARG A 131 -8.87 -3.55 -8.11
CA ARG A 131 -10.12 -2.80 -8.26
C ARG A 131 -11.33 -3.73 -8.17
N GLN A 132 -11.28 -4.87 -8.85
CA GLN A 132 -12.40 -5.81 -8.86
C GLN A 132 -12.68 -6.41 -7.49
N ARG A 133 -11.64 -6.79 -6.73
CA ARG A 133 -11.82 -7.32 -5.37
C ARG A 133 -12.29 -6.25 -4.39
N TYR A 134 -11.81 -5.01 -4.51
CA TYR A 134 -12.33 -3.89 -3.73
C TYR A 134 -13.83 -3.69 -3.95
N LEU A 135 -14.28 -3.64 -5.21
CA LEU A 135 -15.70 -3.45 -5.55
C LEU A 135 -16.58 -4.60 -5.05
N ASP A 136 -16.08 -5.84 -5.10
CA ASP A 136 -16.80 -7.01 -4.64
C ASP A 136 -16.93 -7.05 -3.10
N LEU A 137 -15.82 -6.94 -2.38
CA LEU A 137 -15.80 -6.99 -0.91
C LEU A 137 -16.56 -5.82 -0.28
N ARG A 138 -16.62 -4.66 -0.95
CA ARG A 138 -17.45 -3.51 -0.52
C ARG A 138 -18.95 -3.78 -0.50
N ARG A 139 -19.43 -4.89 -1.05
CA ARG A 139 -20.85 -5.24 -0.98
C ARG A 139 -21.25 -5.76 0.40
N ASP A 140 -20.27 -6.22 1.18
CA ASP A 140 -20.50 -6.67 2.55
C ASP A 140 -20.53 -5.49 3.53
N PHE A 141 -21.73 -5.16 3.98
CA PHE A 141 -21.99 -4.04 4.89
C PHE A 141 -21.34 -4.19 6.26
N ARG A 142 -20.77 -5.35 6.61
CA ARG A 142 -20.06 -5.56 7.87
C ARG A 142 -18.67 -4.94 7.83
N PHE A 143 -18.05 -4.84 6.66
CA PHE A 143 -16.71 -4.29 6.53
C PHE A 143 -16.69 -2.77 6.67
N ARG A 144 -15.62 -2.25 7.28
CA ARG A 144 -15.40 -0.83 7.55
C ARG A 144 -14.14 -0.30 6.90
N TYR A 145 -13.20 -1.19 6.59
CA TYR A 145 -12.00 -0.85 5.84
C TYR A 145 -11.47 -2.07 5.09
N LEU A 146 -10.84 -1.83 3.95
CA LEU A 146 -10.14 -2.83 3.16
C LEU A 146 -8.70 -2.36 3.05
N VAL A 147 -7.74 -3.20 3.41
CA VAL A 147 -6.31 -2.89 3.35
C VAL A 147 -5.70 -3.76 2.27
N LEU A 148 -5.18 -3.12 1.22
CA LEU A 148 -4.39 -3.78 0.22
C LEU A 148 -2.92 -3.45 0.44
N PHE A 149 -2.10 -4.49 0.51
CA PHE A 149 -0.67 -4.33 0.78
C PHE A 149 0.16 -5.44 0.14
N LYS A 150 1.44 -5.16 -0.02
CA LYS A 150 2.45 -6.12 -0.44
C LYS A 150 3.58 -6.18 0.57
N ASN A 151 4.09 -7.38 0.78
CA ASN A 151 5.36 -7.61 1.47
C ASN A 151 6.32 -8.21 0.43
N HIS A 152 7.40 -7.49 0.12
CA HIS A 152 8.45 -7.95 -0.79
C HIS A 152 9.74 -8.19 0.01
N GLY A 153 10.30 -9.39 -0.08
CA GLY A 153 11.48 -9.81 0.67
C GLY A 153 11.19 -10.21 2.13
N THR A 154 12.05 -11.04 2.70
CA THR A 154 11.80 -11.72 3.98
C THR A 154 11.72 -10.72 5.14
N ARG A 155 12.57 -9.68 5.13
CA ARG A 155 12.55 -8.60 6.15
C ARG A 155 11.30 -7.72 6.12
N ALA A 156 10.54 -7.74 5.04
CA ALA A 156 9.24 -7.07 4.95
C ALA A 156 8.08 -7.96 5.43
N GLY A 157 8.36 -9.19 5.88
CA GLY A 157 7.36 -10.15 6.33
C GLY A 157 6.75 -10.98 5.20
N ALA A 158 7.44 -11.12 4.07
CA ALA A 158 7.04 -12.07 3.03
C ALA A 158 7.35 -13.50 3.51
N THR A 159 6.35 -14.38 3.49
CA THR A 159 6.52 -15.81 3.86
C THR A 159 6.73 -16.71 2.65
N LEU A 160 6.47 -16.19 1.44
CA LEU A 160 6.65 -16.88 0.17
C LEU A 160 7.40 -15.94 -0.78
N SER A 161 8.36 -16.48 -1.51
CA SER A 161 9.17 -15.75 -2.50
C SER A 161 8.37 -15.33 -3.74
N HIS A 162 7.36 -16.13 -4.12
CA HIS A 162 6.54 -15.87 -5.31
C HIS A 162 5.82 -14.53 -5.19
N SER A 163 5.88 -13.69 -6.23
CA SER A 163 5.31 -12.34 -6.17
C SER A 163 3.79 -12.37 -5.95
N HIS A 164 3.38 -11.87 -4.78
CA HIS A 164 1.98 -11.75 -4.42
C HIS A 164 1.76 -10.50 -3.56
N SER A 165 0.51 -10.06 -3.53
CA SER A 165 -0.03 -9.05 -2.63
C SER A 165 -1.19 -9.65 -1.83
N GLN A 166 -1.64 -8.94 -0.80
CA GLN A 166 -2.71 -9.37 0.08
C GLN A 166 -3.76 -8.28 0.22
N LEU A 167 -5.01 -8.70 0.37
CA LEU A 167 -6.15 -7.83 0.63
C LEU A 167 -6.89 -8.37 1.86
N ILE A 168 -6.98 -7.54 2.90
CA ILE A 168 -7.70 -7.87 4.13
C ILE A 168 -8.85 -6.90 4.31
N ALA A 169 -10.07 -7.43 4.38
CA ALA A 169 -11.25 -6.67 4.75
C ALA A 169 -11.54 -6.84 6.24
N VAL A 170 -11.71 -5.71 6.95
CA VAL A 170 -11.88 -5.67 8.41
C VAL A 170 -13.18 -4.96 8.78
N PRO A 171 -13.85 -5.36 9.88
CA PRO A 171 -15.10 -4.76 10.35
C PRO A 171 -14.87 -3.51 11.22
N LEU A 172 -13.62 -3.06 11.32
CA LEU A 172 -13.17 -1.92 12.09
C LEU A 172 -12.39 -0.96 11.20
N LEU A 173 -12.31 0.30 11.59
CA LEU A 173 -11.44 1.25 10.92
C LEU A 173 -10.04 1.17 11.57
N PRO A 174 -8.98 0.76 10.84
CA PRO A 174 -7.64 0.67 11.42
C PRO A 174 -7.16 2.03 11.94
N PRO A 175 -6.37 2.09 13.02
CA PRO A 175 -5.93 3.35 13.62
C PRO A 175 -5.26 4.31 12.64
N VAL A 176 -4.39 3.81 11.75
CA VAL A 176 -3.70 4.64 10.73
C VAL A 176 -4.72 5.29 9.78
N ALA A 177 -5.64 4.51 9.23
CA ALA A 177 -6.69 5.03 8.35
C ALA A 177 -7.64 5.97 9.10
N ALA A 178 -7.99 5.67 10.35
CA ALA A 178 -8.82 6.51 11.20
C ALA A 178 -8.20 7.90 11.41
N THR A 179 -6.89 7.95 11.69
CA THR A 179 -6.15 9.20 11.83
C THR A 179 -6.16 9.99 10.52
N GLN A 180 -5.80 9.38 9.39
CA GLN A 180 -5.77 10.09 8.10
C GLN A 180 -7.14 10.65 7.71
N LEU A 181 -8.21 9.86 7.84
CA LEU A 181 -9.58 10.29 7.55
C LEU A 181 -10.05 11.41 8.49
N LYS A 182 -9.67 11.35 9.77
CA LYS A 182 -9.98 12.40 10.74
C LYS A 182 -9.29 13.72 10.35
N VAL A 183 -7.98 13.67 10.10
CA VAL A 183 -7.18 14.83 9.71
C VAL A 183 -7.72 15.45 8.42
N ALA A 184 -7.95 14.62 7.40
CA ALA A 184 -8.48 15.05 6.11
C ALA A 184 -9.78 15.86 6.29
N ARG A 185 -10.73 15.30 7.04
CA ARG A 185 -12.01 15.95 7.34
C ARG A 185 -11.87 17.23 8.15
N GLU A 186 -11.05 17.24 9.20
CA GLU A 186 -10.82 18.43 10.04
C GLU A 186 -10.15 19.56 9.24
N TYR A 187 -9.18 19.20 8.40
CA TYR A 187 -8.51 20.13 7.51
C TYR A 187 -9.48 20.71 6.49
N PHE A 188 -10.30 19.87 5.84
CA PHE A 188 -11.33 20.32 4.91
C PHE A 188 -12.36 21.23 5.57
N ASN A 189 -12.85 20.90 6.77
CA ASN A 189 -13.79 21.75 7.50
C ASN A 189 -13.22 23.13 7.87
N THR A 190 -11.90 23.26 7.99
CA THR A 190 -11.24 24.51 8.39
C THR A 190 -10.72 25.31 7.18
N LYS A 191 -10.31 24.62 6.12
CA LYS A 191 -9.59 25.20 4.97
C LYS A 191 -10.34 25.06 3.65
N GLU A 192 -11.45 24.34 3.62
CA GLU A 192 -12.30 24.06 2.45
C GLU A 192 -11.53 23.48 1.26
N ARG A 193 -10.45 22.76 1.55
CA ARG A 193 -9.56 22.13 0.56
C ARG A 193 -8.96 20.84 1.09
N CYS A 194 -8.55 19.97 0.19
CA CYS A 194 -7.98 18.66 0.52
C CYS A 194 -6.51 18.80 0.97
N ILE A 195 -6.18 18.27 2.15
CA ILE A 195 -4.82 18.33 2.70
C ILE A 195 -3.78 17.67 1.79
N PHE A 196 -4.15 16.56 1.14
CA PHE A 196 -3.26 15.85 0.24
C PHE A 196 -3.00 16.65 -1.04
N CYS A 197 -4.03 17.31 -1.59
CA CYS A 197 -3.88 18.16 -2.77
C CYS A 197 -2.94 19.33 -2.48
N ASP A 198 -3.00 19.93 -1.30
CA ASP A 198 -2.07 20.99 -0.91
C ASP A 198 -0.63 20.48 -0.79
N VAL A 199 -0.42 19.28 -0.24
CA VAL A 199 0.91 18.65 -0.20
C VAL A 199 1.41 18.41 -1.62
N ILE A 200 0.58 17.86 -2.51
CA ILE A 200 0.95 17.61 -3.90
C ILE A 200 1.30 18.91 -4.62
N GLU A 201 0.49 19.97 -4.47
CA GLU A 201 0.75 21.27 -5.11
C GLU A 201 2.04 21.90 -4.61
N PHE A 202 2.27 21.88 -3.28
CA PHE A 202 3.49 22.39 -2.69
C PHE A 202 4.73 21.63 -3.19
N GLU A 203 4.69 20.30 -3.17
CA GLU A 203 5.84 19.49 -3.59
C GLU A 203 6.13 19.62 -5.09
N LEU A 204 5.10 19.75 -5.93
CA LEU A 204 5.27 20.03 -7.37
C LEU A 204 5.86 21.42 -7.62
N ARG A 205 5.49 22.43 -6.82
CA ARG A 205 6.02 23.79 -6.94
C ARG A 205 7.49 23.86 -6.52
N GLU A 206 7.85 23.22 -5.42
CA GLU A 206 9.22 23.20 -4.91
C GLU A 206 10.13 22.28 -5.73
N GLY A 207 9.61 21.15 -6.22
CA GLY A 207 10.32 20.18 -7.04
C GLY A 207 11.39 19.36 -6.31
N VAL A 208 11.86 19.81 -5.14
CA VAL A 208 13.01 19.21 -4.43
C VAL A 208 12.80 17.73 -4.09
N ARG A 209 11.60 17.34 -3.66
CA ARG A 209 11.26 15.97 -3.25
C ARG A 209 10.46 15.18 -4.29
N VAL A 210 10.28 15.73 -5.49
CA VAL A 210 9.62 15.04 -6.60
C VAL A 210 10.58 14.02 -7.20
N VAL A 211 10.26 12.73 -7.13
CA VAL A 211 11.08 11.67 -7.74
C VAL A 211 10.78 11.55 -9.22
N LYS A 212 9.50 11.52 -9.60
CA LYS A 212 9.09 11.46 -10.98
C LYS A 212 7.68 12.01 -11.15
N GLU A 213 7.50 12.86 -12.15
CA GLU A 213 6.20 13.37 -12.56
C GLU A 213 5.76 12.69 -13.87
N PHE A 214 4.50 12.25 -13.88
CA PHE A 214 3.79 11.72 -15.04
C PHE A 214 2.63 12.65 -15.40
N SER A 215 1.94 12.37 -16.50
CA SER A 215 0.78 13.18 -16.93
C SER A 215 -0.27 13.33 -15.83
N ASN A 216 -0.67 12.22 -15.21
CA ASN A 216 -1.75 12.17 -14.21
C ASN A 216 -1.30 11.72 -12.81
N PHE A 217 -0.02 11.36 -12.63
CA PHE A 217 0.51 10.84 -11.36
C PHE A 217 1.83 11.49 -10.99
N VAL A 218 2.18 11.45 -9.71
CA VAL A 218 3.46 11.92 -9.20
C VAL A 218 3.97 11.01 -8.10
N THR A 219 5.26 10.68 -8.15
CA THR A 219 5.98 9.98 -7.09
C THR A 219 6.82 10.98 -6.31
N LEU A 220 6.64 11.03 -5.00
CA LEU A 220 7.25 11.99 -4.08
C LEU A 220 7.95 11.27 -2.92
N ALA A 221 9.03 11.85 -2.40
CA ALA A 221 9.54 11.51 -1.07
C ALA A 221 8.87 12.43 -0.02
N PRO A 222 8.08 11.91 0.94
CA PRO A 222 7.39 12.74 1.91
C PRO A 222 8.33 13.65 2.73
N TYR A 223 7.95 14.92 2.95
CA TYR A 223 8.75 15.86 3.76
C TYR A 223 9.16 15.32 5.14
N ALA A 224 8.30 14.51 5.76
CA ALA A 224 8.52 13.84 7.03
C ALA A 224 8.50 12.30 6.87
N SER A 225 9.27 11.76 5.92
CA SER A 225 9.42 10.31 5.72
C SER A 225 9.88 9.59 6.98
N SER A 226 9.10 8.63 7.46
CA SER A 226 9.39 7.80 8.64
C SER A 226 10.44 6.71 8.37
N SER A 227 10.69 6.38 7.10
CA SER A 227 11.72 5.42 6.68
C SER A 227 12.62 6.03 5.59
N PRO A 228 13.92 5.66 5.54
CA PRO A 228 14.78 6.00 4.41
C PRO A 228 14.16 5.55 3.09
N PHE A 229 14.16 6.43 2.09
CA PHE A 229 13.59 6.16 0.77
C PHE A 229 12.10 5.80 0.78
N GLU A 230 11.33 6.22 1.80
CA GLU A 230 9.86 6.19 1.75
C GLU A 230 9.38 7.02 0.54
N LEU A 231 8.46 6.42 -0.23
CA LEU A 231 7.85 7.05 -1.40
C LEU A 231 6.33 7.05 -1.27
N ARG A 232 5.70 8.06 -1.84
CA ARG A 232 4.26 8.11 -2.05
C ARG A 232 3.94 8.42 -3.50
N LEU A 233 3.03 7.64 -4.07
CA LEU A 233 2.51 7.79 -5.43
C LEU A 233 1.07 8.29 -5.34
N TYR A 234 0.83 9.49 -5.87
CA TYR A 234 -0.46 10.18 -5.85
C TYR A 234 -1.00 10.39 -7.27
N PRO A 235 -2.33 10.34 -7.49
CA PRO A 235 -2.92 11.01 -8.64
C PRO A 235 -2.79 12.53 -8.48
N LYS A 236 -2.45 13.23 -9.56
CA LYS A 236 -2.31 14.70 -9.53
C LYS A 236 -3.66 15.41 -9.39
N ARG A 237 -4.72 14.79 -9.91
CA ARG A 237 -6.10 15.27 -9.75
C ARG A 237 -6.71 14.67 -8.50
N HIS A 238 -7.51 15.46 -7.82
CA HIS A 238 -8.23 15.00 -6.63
C HIS A 238 -9.04 13.74 -6.92
N SER A 239 -8.79 12.68 -6.13
CA SER A 239 -9.48 11.41 -6.23
C SER A 239 -9.44 10.74 -4.86
N HIS A 240 -10.60 10.61 -4.21
CA HIS A 240 -10.69 10.03 -2.88
C HIS A 240 -10.60 8.49 -2.88
N ASP A 241 -10.91 7.86 -4.01
CA ASP A 241 -11.10 6.43 -4.10
C ASP A 241 -10.47 5.81 -5.35
N PHE A 242 -9.49 4.94 -5.11
CA PHE A 242 -8.82 4.13 -6.13
C PHE A 242 -9.80 3.34 -7.01
N ALA A 243 -10.89 2.84 -6.43
CA ALA A 243 -11.82 1.98 -7.16
C ALA A 243 -12.64 2.71 -8.23
N LEU A 244 -12.61 4.05 -8.26
CA LEU A 244 -13.28 4.88 -9.26
C LEU A 244 -12.49 5.01 -10.57
N MET A 245 -11.23 4.58 -10.59
CA MET A 245 -10.40 4.67 -11.78
C MET A 245 -10.91 3.79 -12.91
N ASN A 246 -10.93 4.32 -14.13
CA ASN A 246 -11.20 3.54 -15.34
C ASN A 246 -9.93 2.80 -15.83
N ASP A 247 -10.09 1.94 -16.84
CA ASP A 247 -9.02 1.06 -17.33
C ASP A 247 -7.82 1.83 -17.90
N ALA A 248 -8.06 2.96 -18.57
CA ALA A 248 -6.98 3.79 -19.08
C ALA A 248 -6.16 4.43 -17.94
N GLN A 249 -6.84 4.91 -16.90
CA GLN A 249 -6.19 5.45 -15.71
C GLN A 249 -5.40 4.37 -14.95
N LEU A 250 -5.91 3.14 -14.89
CA LEU A 250 -5.17 2.01 -14.31
C LEU A 250 -3.89 1.71 -15.11
N ALA A 251 -3.94 1.78 -16.44
CA ALA A 251 -2.76 1.59 -17.28
C ALA A 251 -1.70 2.68 -17.08
N GLU A 252 -2.12 3.93 -16.93
CA GLU A 252 -1.21 5.03 -16.58
C GLU A 252 -0.60 4.87 -15.19
N LEU A 253 -1.40 4.44 -14.21
CA LEU A 253 -0.91 4.12 -12.86
C LEU A 253 0.10 2.97 -12.90
N ALA A 254 -0.13 1.95 -13.73
CA ALA A 254 0.78 0.83 -13.88
C ALA A 254 2.17 1.29 -14.36
N VAL A 255 2.23 2.26 -15.28
CA VAL A 255 3.50 2.87 -15.71
C VAL A 255 4.20 3.57 -14.55
N ALA A 256 3.48 4.39 -13.78
CA ALA A 256 4.04 5.12 -12.65
C ALA A 256 4.50 4.20 -11.51
N MET A 257 3.70 3.17 -11.20
CA MET A 257 4.02 2.17 -10.19
C MET A 257 5.24 1.33 -10.61
N ARG A 258 5.36 0.97 -11.89
CA ARG A 258 6.53 0.28 -12.42
C ARG A 258 7.81 1.09 -12.25
N ASP A 259 7.79 2.37 -12.62
CA ASP A 259 8.94 3.29 -12.43
C ASP A 259 9.33 3.38 -10.96
N MET A 260 8.36 3.58 -10.06
CA MET A 260 8.60 3.61 -8.61
C MET A 260 9.28 2.33 -8.10
N LEU A 261 8.77 1.15 -8.50
CA LEU A 261 9.34 -0.14 -8.09
C LEU A 261 10.72 -0.39 -8.69
N LEU A 262 10.96 -0.03 -9.95
CA LEU A 262 12.25 -0.18 -10.60
C LEU A 262 13.32 0.71 -9.97
N ARG A 263 12.99 1.96 -9.58
CA ARG A 263 13.95 2.82 -8.87
C ARG A 263 14.39 2.21 -7.55
N ILE A 264 13.45 1.64 -6.79
CA ILE A 264 13.78 0.91 -5.56
C ILE A 264 14.66 -0.30 -5.86
N LYS A 265 14.30 -1.10 -6.87
CA LYS A 265 15.06 -2.27 -7.29
C LYS A 265 16.49 -1.92 -7.71
N THR A 266 16.69 -0.86 -8.49
CA THR A 266 18.00 -0.46 -9.01
C THR A 266 18.83 0.26 -7.95
N VAL A 267 18.28 1.27 -7.27
CA VAL A 267 19.04 2.12 -6.35
C VAL A 267 19.36 1.40 -5.05
N LEU A 268 18.41 0.59 -4.54
CA LEU A 268 18.52 -0.11 -3.26
C LEU A 268 18.81 -1.61 -3.42
N ARG A 269 19.21 -2.06 -4.62
CA ARG A 269 19.56 -3.47 -4.91
C ARG A 269 18.46 -4.45 -4.50
N ASP A 270 17.24 -4.16 -4.93
CA ASP A 270 16.03 -4.95 -4.65
C ASP A 270 15.75 -5.12 -3.14
N ALA A 271 16.04 -4.08 -2.34
CA ALA A 271 15.79 -4.10 -0.91
C ALA A 271 14.33 -4.47 -0.60
N PRO A 272 14.08 -5.29 0.44
CA PRO A 272 12.76 -5.59 0.94
C PRO A 272 11.93 -4.33 1.21
N TYR A 273 10.65 -4.36 0.85
CA TYR A 273 9.74 -3.22 1.05
C TYR A 273 8.33 -3.70 1.36
N ASN A 274 7.57 -2.81 1.99
CA ASN A 274 6.12 -2.91 2.03
C ASN A 274 5.54 -1.81 1.14
N PHE A 275 4.49 -2.11 0.37
CA PHE A 275 3.63 -1.05 -0.17
C PHE A 275 2.21 -1.23 0.32
N ILE A 276 1.52 -0.12 0.53
CA ILE A 276 0.15 -0.08 1.05
C ILE A 276 -0.65 0.88 0.16
N LEU A 277 -1.83 0.45 -0.28
CA LEU A 277 -2.80 1.32 -0.94
C LEU A 277 -3.75 1.89 0.13
N HIS A 278 -3.64 3.20 0.36
CA HIS A 278 -4.58 3.95 1.20
C HIS A 278 -5.68 4.52 0.31
N THR A 279 -6.90 4.03 0.47
CA THR A 279 -8.07 4.46 -0.31
C THR A 279 -9.30 4.68 0.58
N ALA A 280 -10.35 5.27 0.00
CA ALA A 280 -11.62 5.47 0.67
C ALA A 280 -12.20 4.16 1.25
N PRO A 281 -12.70 4.19 2.51
CA PRO A 281 -13.44 3.08 3.08
C PRO A 281 -14.76 2.81 2.33
N PRO A 282 -15.36 1.62 2.52
CA PRO A 282 -16.76 1.41 2.15
C PRO A 282 -17.67 2.46 2.81
N MET A 283 -18.43 3.20 1.99
CA MET A 283 -19.31 4.29 2.43
C MET A 283 -20.68 3.80 2.92
N HIS A 284 -20.72 2.68 3.63
CA HIS A 284 -21.96 2.17 4.23
C HIS A 284 -22.51 3.14 5.27
N GLN A 285 -23.84 3.24 5.34
CA GLN A 285 -24.52 4.01 6.38
C GLN A 285 -24.14 3.48 7.77
N ARG A 286 -23.88 4.41 8.69
CA ARG A 286 -23.55 4.10 10.07
C ARG A 286 -24.75 4.41 10.96
N PRO A 287 -25.26 3.44 11.75
CA PRO A 287 -26.33 3.70 12.71
C PRO A 287 -26.00 4.89 13.61
N GLY A 288 -26.94 5.83 13.74
CA GLY A 288 -26.79 7.03 14.56
C GLY A 288 -25.79 8.08 14.06
N LYS A 289 -25.19 7.88 12.88
CA LYS A 289 -24.22 8.82 12.27
C LYS A 289 -24.56 9.07 10.79
N PRO A 290 -25.74 9.66 10.49
CA PRO A 290 -26.08 10.04 9.13
C PRO A 290 -25.03 11.03 8.60
N GLY A 291 -24.66 10.91 7.32
CA GLY A 291 -23.68 11.79 6.69
C GLY A 291 -22.23 11.62 7.19
N TYR A 292 -21.88 10.54 7.90
CA TYR A 292 -20.51 10.35 8.41
C TYR A 292 -19.41 10.46 7.33
N TRP A 293 -19.75 10.12 6.09
CA TRP A 293 -18.86 10.17 4.92
C TRP A 293 -19.21 11.27 3.91
N SER A 294 -20.03 12.26 4.29
CA SER A 294 -20.54 13.27 3.33
C SER A 294 -19.45 14.14 2.71
N SER A 295 -18.34 14.36 3.41
CA SER A 295 -17.20 15.14 2.92
C SER A 295 -16.13 14.30 2.25
N LEU A 296 -16.23 12.96 2.29
CA LEU A 296 -15.14 12.05 1.92
C LEU A 296 -14.69 12.25 0.46
N GLU A 297 -15.64 12.54 -0.43
CA GLU A 297 -15.36 12.76 -1.84
C GLU A 297 -14.52 14.02 -2.11
N TYR A 298 -14.48 14.96 -1.15
CA TYR A 298 -13.79 16.24 -1.24
C TYR A 298 -12.56 16.31 -0.32
N ASP A 299 -12.58 15.63 0.83
CA ASP A 299 -11.56 15.78 1.87
C ASP A 299 -10.42 14.76 1.77
N TYR A 300 -10.68 13.58 1.19
CA TYR A 300 -9.72 12.47 1.13
C TYR A 300 -9.12 12.28 -0.26
N HIS A 301 -7.92 11.72 -0.30
CA HIS A 301 -7.18 11.51 -1.54
C HIS A 301 -6.39 10.20 -1.44
N TRP A 302 -6.71 9.23 -2.32
CA TRP A 302 -6.06 7.92 -2.27
C TRP A 302 -4.62 8.01 -2.72
N HIS A 303 -3.76 7.16 -2.16
CA HIS A 303 -2.35 7.09 -2.55
C HIS A 303 -1.75 5.72 -2.26
N ILE A 304 -0.65 5.42 -2.94
CA ILE A 304 0.19 4.28 -2.61
C ILE A 304 1.38 4.77 -1.80
N GLU A 305 1.60 4.17 -0.64
CA GLU A 305 2.77 4.38 0.19
C GLU A 305 3.71 3.19 0.04
N LEU A 306 4.98 3.42 -0.29
CA LEU A 306 6.02 2.41 -0.38
C LEU A 306 7.11 2.70 0.67
N VAL A 307 7.38 1.71 1.51
CA VAL A 307 8.28 1.82 2.66
C VAL A 307 9.38 0.75 2.53
N PRO A 308 10.60 1.12 2.10
CA PRO A 308 11.74 0.21 2.12
C PRO A 308 12.12 -0.17 3.57
N ARG A 309 12.48 -1.43 3.79
CA ARG A 309 12.81 -2.00 5.11
C ARG A 309 14.31 -2.03 5.35
N LEU A 310 14.92 -0.86 5.21
CA LEU A 310 16.36 -0.64 5.31
C LEU A 310 16.87 -0.59 6.77
N THR A 311 16.02 -0.14 7.68
CA THR A 311 16.28 -0.09 9.13
C THR A 311 15.23 -0.91 9.89
N GLN A 312 15.53 -1.27 11.14
CA GLN A 312 14.60 -1.93 12.04
C GLN A 312 14.11 -0.93 13.09
N PHE A 313 12.83 -1.01 13.45
CA PHE A 313 12.30 -0.25 14.58
C PHE A 313 12.82 -0.83 15.88
N ALA A 314 13.37 0.02 16.74
CA ALA A 314 13.90 -0.35 18.04
C ALA A 314 13.02 0.22 19.16
N GLY A 315 13.44 0.05 20.40
CA GLY A 315 12.67 0.46 21.58
C GLY A 315 12.32 1.95 21.62
N PHE A 316 13.10 2.82 20.98
CA PHE A 316 12.79 4.25 20.91
C PHE A 316 11.55 4.50 20.04
N GLU A 317 11.52 3.95 18.83
CA GLU A 317 10.38 4.10 17.93
C GLU A 317 9.11 3.45 18.51
N TRP A 318 9.26 2.25 19.08
CA TRP A 318 8.16 1.55 19.74
C TRP A 318 7.62 2.26 20.98
N GLY A 319 8.50 2.86 21.79
CA GLY A 319 8.11 3.51 23.05
C GLY A 319 7.55 4.91 22.88
N THR A 320 7.93 5.64 21.83
CA THR A 320 7.57 7.06 21.65
C THR A 320 6.62 7.31 20.49
N GLY A 321 6.59 6.43 19.48
CA GLY A 321 5.93 6.71 18.20
C GLY A 321 6.66 7.71 17.31
N PHE A 322 7.86 8.16 17.70
CA PHE A 322 8.76 8.93 16.84
C PHE A 322 9.57 8.01 15.95
N PHE A 323 9.92 8.50 14.77
CA PHE A 323 10.75 7.75 13.82
C PHE A 323 12.10 8.45 13.65
N ILE A 324 13.16 7.67 13.44
CA ILE A 324 14.49 8.19 13.12
C ILE A 324 14.80 7.82 11.68
N ASN A 325 14.93 8.84 10.83
CA ASN A 325 15.32 8.66 9.44
C ASN A 325 16.74 9.18 9.20
N PRO A 326 17.73 8.29 8.94
CA PRO A 326 19.10 8.70 8.64
C PRO A 326 19.29 9.34 7.26
N THR A 327 18.32 9.22 6.33
CA THR A 327 18.41 9.78 4.98
C THR A 327 17.35 10.86 4.81
N SER A 328 17.76 12.09 4.47
CA SER A 328 16.79 13.15 4.25
C SER A 328 15.88 12.82 3.06
N PRO A 329 14.60 13.18 3.07
CA PRO A 329 13.72 12.99 1.92
C PRO A 329 14.22 13.69 0.66
N GLU A 330 14.92 14.83 0.81
CA GLU A 330 15.56 15.56 -0.29
C GLU A 330 16.65 14.71 -0.97
N ASP A 331 17.58 14.16 -0.19
CA ASP A 331 18.65 13.29 -0.70
C ASP A 331 18.08 12.00 -1.30
N ALA A 332 17.09 11.39 -0.63
CA ALA A 332 16.43 10.19 -1.11
C ALA A 332 15.79 10.44 -2.49
N ALA A 333 15.08 11.56 -2.66
CA ALA A 333 14.49 11.93 -3.93
C ALA A 333 15.55 12.18 -5.01
N GLN A 334 16.66 12.84 -4.65
CA GLN A 334 17.78 13.07 -5.57
C GLN A 334 18.39 11.75 -6.06
N PHE A 335 18.78 10.85 -5.15
CA PHE A 335 19.36 9.55 -5.52
C PHE A 335 18.41 8.73 -6.40
N LEU A 336 17.11 8.78 -6.12
CA LEU A 336 16.13 8.07 -6.93
C LEU A 336 15.91 8.71 -8.30
N ARG A 337 15.97 10.05 -8.42
CA ARG A 337 15.88 10.76 -9.70
C ARG A 337 17.06 10.46 -10.63
N GLU A 338 18.26 10.44 -10.07
CA GLU A 338 19.53 10.25 -10.79
C GLU A 338 19.79 8.79 -11.20
N ALA A 339 18.90 7.87 -10.82
CA ALA A 339 19.00 6.48 -11.22
C ALA A 339 18.82 6.32 -12.73
N ASP A 340 19.84 5.77 -13.40
CA ASP A 340 19.71 5.25 -14.76
C ASP A 340 18.79 4.02 -14.73
N MET A 341 17.64 4.11 -15.40
CA MET A 341 16.59 3.07 -15.41
C MET A 341 16.56 2.28 -16.71
#